data_AF-A0A1U7HJX6-F1
#
_entry.id   AF-A0A1U7HJX6-F1
#
_cell.length_a   1.000
_cell.length_b   1.000
_cell.length_c   1.000
_cell.angle_alpha   90.00
_cell.angle_beta   90.00
_cell.angle_gamma   90.00
#
_symmetry.space_group_name_H-M   'P 1'
#
loop_
_entity.id
_entity.type
_entity.pdbx_description
1 polymer ?
#
loop_
_entity_poly.entity_id
_entity_poly.type
_entity_poly.pdbx_seq_one_letter_code
_entity_poly.pdbx_strand_id
1 'polypeptide(L)'
;MKLFLTTTIFTIIGAILVGVEVSYGESFIYPEQGQSQAQQTQDLRECNQQAREQTDFDPTKPMSQKESQDPQAQRQRQQRIQAYNQALTTCLKSRGYTIR
;
A
#
# COMPACT_ATOMS: atom_id res chain seq x y z
N MET A 1 9.57 51.55 27.09
CA MET A 1 9.27 50.11 27.30
C MET A 1 7.76 49.90 27.42
N LYS A 2 7.08 49.65 26.29
CA LYS A 2 5.76 48.98 26.14
C LYS A 2 5.25 49.25 24.72
N LEU A 3 5.71 48.48 23.74
CA LEU A 3 5.06 48.42 22.42
C LEU A 3 5.44 47.18 21.61
N PHE A 4 5.33 45.98 22.21
CA PHE A 4 5.53 44.71 21.50
C PHE A 4 4.51 43.62 21.90
N LEU A 5 3.36 44.01 22.49
CA LEU A 5 2.42 43.04 23.06
C LEU A 5 1.06 42.96 22.34
N THR A 6 0.88 43.64 21.20
CA THR A 6 -0.41 43.66 20.49
C THR A 6 -0.42 42.90 19.15
N THR A 7 0.73 42.45 18.65
CA THR A 7 0.84 41.77 17.35
C THR A 7 0.64 40.24 17.40
N THR A 8 0.58 39.62 18.58
CA THR A 8 0.45 38.16 18.73
C THR A 8 -0.99 37.66 18.87
N ILE A 9 -1.98 38.55 19.00
CA ILE A 9 -3.39 38.16 19.23
C ILE A 9 -4.14 37.90 17.91
N PHE A 10 -3.67 38.44 16.78
CA PHE A 10 -4.36 38.30 15.49
C PHE A 10 -4.13 36.96 14.75
N THR A 11 -3.21 36.11 15.22
CA THR A 11 -2.86 34.86 14.53
C THR A 11 -3.55 33.59 15.03
N ILE A 12 -4.47 33.65 16.02
CA ILE A 12 -4.97 32.42 16.68
C ILE A 12 -6.48 32.09 16.44
N ILE A 13 -7.32 32.97 15.89
CA ILE A 13 -8.79 32.72 15.85
C ILE A 13 -9.34 32.41 14.43
N GLY A 14 -8.47 32.05 13.48
CA GLY A 14 -8.84 31.97 12.05
C GLY A 14 -9.00 30.58 11.41
N ALA A 15 -8.86 29.45 12.11
CA ALA A 15 -8.81 28.14 11.43
C ALA A 15 -9.35 26.94 12.22
N ILE A 16 -10.50 27.08 12.90
CA ILE A 16 -11.30 25.92 13.33
C ILE A 16 -12.37 25.65 12.27
N LEU A 17 -11.99 25.03 11.14
CA LEU A 17 -12.94 24.54 10.15
C LEU A 17 -12.45 23.23 9.51
N VAL A 18 -13.15 22.14 9.88
CA VAL A 18 -13.38 20.86 9.16
C VAL A 18 -12.21 19.88 9.01
N GLY A 19 -12.31 18.73 9.70
CA GLY A 19 -11.58 17.50 9.36
C GLY A 19 -12.57 16.33 9.28
N VAL A 20 -12.83 15.85 8.06
CA VAL A 20 -13.70 14.70 7.75
C VAL A 20 -13.00 13.40 8.10
N GLU A 21 -13.68 12.49 8.80
CA GLU A 21 -13.22 11.12 9.04
C GLU A 21 -13.60 10.24 7.84
N VAL A 22 -12.65 9.96 6.94
CA VAL A 22 -12.88 9.07 5.79
C VAL A 22 -12.66 7.61 6.21
N SER A 23 -13.71 6.80 6.05
CA SER A 23 -13.69 5.33 6.18
C SER A 23 -13.30 4.69 4.85
N TYR A 24 -12.29 3.83 4.82
CA TYR A 24 -11.83 3.12 3.62
C TYR A 24 -12.28 1.66 3.68
N GLY A 25 -13.36 1.33 2.96
CA GLY A 25 -13.83 -0.03 2.74
C GLY A 25 -13.13 -0.70 1.55
N GLU A 26 -12.73 -1.95 1.78
CA GLU A 26 -12.29 -3.01 0.87
C GLU A 26 -11.70 -2.61 -0.50
N SER A 27 -10.38 -2.60 -0.49
CA SER A 27 -9.42 -2.37 -1.55
C SER A 27 -9.43 -3.45 -2.66
N PHE A 28 -10.21 -3.28 -3.73
CA PHE A 28 -10.03 -4.04 -4.96
C PHE A 28 -10.12 -3.13 -6.22
N ILE A 29 -9.08 -3.20 -7.03
CA ILE A 29 -8.76 -2.33 -8.17
C ILE A 29 -9.77 -2.52 -9.32
N TYR A 30 -10.41 -1.43 -9.76
CA TYR A 30 -11.14 -1.33 -11.03
C TYR A 30 -10.33 -0.42 -11.98
N PRO A 31 -10.19 -0.72 -13.29
CA PRO A 31 -9.26 -0.01 -14.18
C PRO A 31 -9.56 1.49 -14.24
N GLU A 32 -8.64 2.32 -13.72
CA GLU A 32 -8.80 3.78 -13.73
C GLU A 32 -8.54 4.41 -15.11
N GLN A 33 -7.93 3.67 -16.05
CA GLN A 33 -7.50 4.18 -17.37
C GLN A 33 -8.05 3.41 -18.58
N GLY A 34 -9.10 2.59 -18.41
CA GLY A 34 -9.75 1.89 -19.52
C GLY A 34 -8.96 0.69 -20.09
N GLN A 35 -8.06 0.08 -19.30
CA GLN A 35 -7.37 -1.15 -19.73
C GLN A 35 -8.38 -2.30 -19.95
N SER A 36 -8.22 -3.05 -21.04
CA SER A 36 -9.02 -4.25 -21.31
C SER A 36 -8.74 -5.36 -20.30
N GLN A 37 -9.69 -6.27 -20.09
CA GLN A 37 -9.50 -7.40 -19.16
C GLN A 37 -8.30 -8.29 -19.54
N ALA A 38 -8.04 -8.44 -20.85
CA ALA A 38 -6.88 -9.16 -21.35
C ALA A 38 -5.57 -8.46 -20.95
N GLN A 39 -5.51 -7.13 -21.09
CA GLN A 39 -4.36 -6.33 -20.67
C GLN A 39 -4.11 -6.45 -19.17
N GLN A 40 -5.16 -6.36 -18.36
CA GLN A 40 -5.06 -6.52 -16.90
C GLN A 40 -4.51 -7.87 -16.50
N THR A 41 -5.00 -8.93 -17.15
CA THR A 41 -4.52 -10.30 -16.90
C THR A 41 -3.04 -10.44 -17.25
N GLN A 42 -2.62 -9.82 -18.35
CA GLN A 42 -1.22 -9.80 -18.75
C GLN A 42 -0.35 -9.04 -17.77
N ASP A 43 -0.72 -7.81 -17.43
CA ASP A 43 0.02 -6.96 -16.50
C ASP A 43 0.15 -7.62 -15.13
N LEU A 44 -0.94 -8.21 -14.63
CA LEU A 44 -0.93 -8.92 -13.36
C LEU A 44 0.04 -10.11 -13.42
N ARG A 45 0.01 -10.91 -14.48
CA ARG A 45 0.92 -12.06 -14.64
C ARG A 45 2.39 -11.62 -14.62
N GLU A 46 2.73 -10.60 -15.40
CA GLU A 46 4.08 -10.04 -15.49
C GLU A 46 4.53 -9.48 -14.14
N CYS A 47 3.69 -8.69 -13.47
CA CYS A 47 4.04 -8.10 -12.19
C CYS A 47 4.16 -9.13 -11.07
N ASN A 48 3.34 -10.20 -11.08
CA ASN A 48 3.50 -11.30 -10.14
C ASN A 48 4.83 -12.04 -10.39
N GLN A 49 5.22 -12.24 -11.65
CA GLN A 49 6.50 -12.85 -11.98
C GLN A 49 7.67 -11.99 -11.49
N GLN A 50 7.66 -10.70 -11.82
CA GLN A 50 8.71 -9.77 -11.40
C GLN A 50 8.81 -9.68 -9.87
N ALA A 51 7.69 -9.67 -9.15
CA ALA A 51 7.70 -9.67 -7.69
C ALA A 51 8.35 -10.93 -7.10
N ARG A 52 8.12 -12.11 -7.70
CA ARG A 52 8.82 -13.35 -7.29
C ARG A 52 10.31 -13.27 -7.56
N GLU A 53 10.72 -12.80 -8.74
CA GLU A 53 12.13 -12.67 -9.11
C GLU A 53 12.89 -11.69 -8.22
N GLN A 54 12.26 -10.56 -7.87
CA GLN A 54 12.87 -9.55 -7.01
C GLN A 54 13.02 -9.99 -5.55
N THR A 55 12.09 -10.81 -5.05
CA THR A 55 12.03 -11.18 -3.63
C THR A 55 12.52 -12.59 -3.35
N ASP A 56 12.75 -13.40 -4.39
CA ASP A 56 12.95 -14.84 -4.32
C ASP A 56 11.86 -15.55 -3.47
N PHE A 57 10.64 -14.99 -3.47
CA PHE A 57 9.53 -15.48 -2.67
C PHE A 57 8.27 -15.67 -3.50
N ASP A 58 7.68 -16.86 -3.37
CA ASP A 58 6.42 -17.22 -4.00
C ASP A 58 5.33 -17.41 -2.92
N PRO A 59 4.35 -16.50 -2.82
CA PRO A 59 3.29 -16.57 -1.81
C PRO A 59 2.32 -17.73 -2.03
N THR A 60 2.29 -18.32 -3.24
CA THR A 60 1.45 -19.48 -3.56
C THR A 60 1.99 -20.78 -2.98
N LYS A 61 3.29 -20.81 -2.63
CA LYS A 61 3.88 -21.95 -1.94
C LYS A 61 3.36 -21.99 -0.50
N PRO A 62 2.64 -23.06 -0.12
CA PRO A 62 2.16 -23.20 1.24
C PRO A 62 3.35 -23.33 2.19
N MET A 63 3.17 -22.80 3.39
CA MET A 63 4.09 -23.07 4.50
C MET A 63 3.95 -24.54 4.92
N SER A 64 5.04 -25.21 5.27
CA SER A 64 4.95 -26.58 5.77
C SER A 64 4.26 -26.62 7.13
N GLN A 65 3.66 -27.77 7.48
CA GLN A 65 3.00 -27.95 8.78
C GLN A 65 3.96 -27.71 9.95
N LYS A 66 5.24 -28.07 9.81
CA LYS A 66 6.26 -27.83 10.84
C LYS A 66 6.55 -26.34 11.02
N GLU A 67 6.72 -25.60 9.93
CA GLU A 67 6.94 -24.15 9.97
C GLU A 67 5.72 -23.38 10.49
N SER A 68 4.51 -23.88 10.21
CA SER A 68 3.27 -23.25 10.70
C SER A 68 3.12 -23.30 12.21
N GLN A 69 3.85 -24.19 12.90
CA GLN A 69 3.85 -24.30 14.36
C GLN A 69 4.93 -23.43 15.02
N ASP A 70 5.84 -22.84 14.23
CA ASP A 70 6.90 -21.96 14.72
C ASP A 70 6.49 -20.47 14.57
N PRO A 71 6.28 -19.74 15.68
CA PRO A 71 5.93 -18.32 15.64
C PRO A 71 6.97 -17.44 14.94
N GLN A 72 8.24 -17.82 14.94
CA GLN A 72 9.29 -17.09 14.26
C GLN A 72 9.20 -17.28 12.74
N ALA A 73 8.99 -18.52 12.28
CA ALA A 73 8.78 -18.81 10.86
C ALA A 73 7.55 -18.09 10.31
N GLN A 74 6.46 -18.01 11.09
CA GLN A 74 5.27 -17.25 10.74
C GLN A 74 5.57 -15.76 10.51
N ARG A 75 6.28 -15.10 11.44
CA ARG A 75 6.67 -13.69 11.31
C ARG A 75 7.57 -13.44 10.10
N GLN A 76 8.53 -14.33 9.87
CA GLN A 76 9.41 -14.22 8.69
C GLN A 76 8.62 -14.35 7.38
N ARG A 77 7.67 -15.30 7.30
CA ARG A 77 6.82 -15.43 6.12
C ARG A 77 5.96 -14.20 5.89
N GLN A 78 5.42 -13.59 6.95
CA GLN A 78 4.67 -12.33 6.85
C GLN A 78 5.53 -11.20 6.29
N GLN A 79 6.78 -11.06 6.73
CA GLN A 79 7.71 -10.07 6.18
C GLN A 79 7.98 -10.29 4.69
N ARG A 80 8.17 -11.55 4.25
CA ARG A 80 8.35 -11.85 2.82
C ARG A 80 7.10 -11.59 2.00
N ILE A 81 5.91 -11.86 2.55
CA ILE A 81 4.63 -11.49 1.91
C ILE A 81 4.54 -9.98 1.72
N GLN A 82 4.91 -9.20 2.74
CA GLN A 82 4.91 -7.74 2.64
C GLN A 82 5.86 -7.25 1.55
N ALA A 83 7.09 -7.78 1.50
CA ALA A 83 8.05 -7.46 0.45
C ALA A 83 7.51 -7.79 -0.96
N TYR A 84 6.90 -8.98 -1.11
CA TYR A 84 6.26 -9.39 -2.36
C TYR A 84 5.13 -8.43 -2.78
N ASN A 85 4.23 -8.11 -1.85
CA ASN A 85 3.09 -7.23 -2.10
C ASN A 85 3.56 -5.81 -2.47
N GLN A 86 4.64 -5.33 -1.84
CA GLN A 86 5.25 -4.05 -2.19
C GLN A 86 5.82 -4.05 -3.61
N ALA A 87 6.54 -5.11 -4.00
CA ALA A 87 7.08 -5.25 -5.35
C ALA A 87 5.97 -5.34 -6.42
N LEU A 88 4.96 -6.17 -6.16
CA LEU A 88 3.78 -6.30 -7.02
C LEU A 88 3.05 -4.97 -7.18
N THR A 89 2.82 -4.26 -6.07
CA THR A 89 2.15 -2.95 -6.06
C THR A 89 2.93 -1.91 -6.84
N THR A 90 4.25 -1.88 -6.67
CA THR A 90 5.12 -0.92 -7.38
C THR A 90 5.07 -1.17 -8.89
N CYS A 91 5.11 -2.44 -9.30
CA CYS A 91 4.99 -2.84 -10.69
C CYS A 91 3.65 -2.43 -11.30
N LEU A 92 2.54 -2.69 -10.61
CA LEU A 92 1.20 -2.32 -11.06
C LEU A 92 1.01 -0.79 -11.10
N LYS A 93 1.48 -0.06 -10.09
CA LYS A 93 1.43 1.42 -10.08
C LYS A 93 2.18 2.02 -11.26
N SER A 94 3.33 1.47 -11.64
CA SER A 94 4.09 1.93 -12.82
C SER A 94 3.33 1.75 -14.14
N ARG A 95 2.37 0.82 -14.18
CA ARG A 95 1.47 0.56 -15.32
C ARG A 95 0.15 1.35 -15.25
N GLY A 96 0.03 2.27 -14.28
CA GLY A 96 -1.15 3.13 -14.13
C GLY A 96 -2.31 2.48 -13.36
N TYR A 97 -2.06 1.38 -12.64
CA TYR A 97 -3.06 0.81 -11.72
C TYR A 97 -3.03 1.54 -10.38
N THR A 98 -4.21 1.97 -9.93
CA THR A 98 -4.39 2.48 -8.58
C THR A 98 -4.79 1.34 -7.65
N ILE A 99 -3.90 0.99 -6.73
CA ILE A 99 -4.18 0.06 -5.64
C ILE A 99 -4.69 0.89 -4.46
N ARG A 100 -6.00 0.91 -4.25
CA ARG A 100 -6.64 1.44 -3.03
C ARG A 100 -7.01 0.29 -2.18
#